data_AF-A0A7H0H5E5-F1
#
_entry.id   AF-A0A7H0H5E5-F1
#
_cell.length_a   1.000
_cell.length_b   1.000
_cell.length_c   1.000
_cell.angle_alpha   90.00
_cell.angle_beta   90.00
_cell.angle_gamma   90.00
#
_symmetry.space_group_name_H-M   'P 1'
#
loop_
_entity.id
_entity.type
_entity.pdbx_description
1 polymer ?
#
loop_
_entity_poly.entity_id
_entity_poly.type
_entity_poly.pdbx_seq_one_letter_code
_entity_poly.pdbx_strand_id
1 'polypeptide(L)'
;MSQAATEPVITPGRPIRLEPTAPGFWMTILGVAIAALAPLLGFLTGSSFGRPDGDVAVDPLYWGLFAGVLIGALGVLLAIMGGVRLWRHTHREPVPGVGREPVPVDGGPVPIDDGGAS
;
A
#
# COMPACT_ATOMS: atom_id res chain seq x y z
N MET A 1 -56.93 11.94 -12.79
CA MET A 1 -55.61 11.55 -13.34
C MET A 1 -54.60 11.62 -12.20
N SER A 2 -54.42 10.52 -11.46
CA SER A 2 -53.44 10.42 -10.38
C SER A 2 -52.25 9.63 -10.88
N GLN A 3 -51.13 10.32 -11.12
CA GLN A 3 -49.88 9.74 -11.55
C GLN A 3 -49.23 9.06 -10.33
N ALA A 4 -49.23 7.74 -10.29
CA ALA A 4 -48.53 6.97 -9.27
C ALA A 4 -47.01 7.21 -9.45
N ALA A 5 -46.42 7.95 -8.50
CA ALA A 5 -44.97 8.11 -8.44
C ALA A 5 -44.35 6.71 -8.35
N THR A 6 -43.63 6.30 -9.39
CA THR A 6 -42.87 5.05 -9.40
C THR A 6 -41.71 5.24 -8.44
N GLU A 7 -41.89 4.76 -7.20
CA GLU A 7 -40.86 4.81 -6.17
C GLU A 7 -39.66 3.98 -6.66
N PRO A 8 -38.46 4.57 -6.83
CA PRO A 8 -37.31 3.84 -7.33
C PRO A 8 -36.97 2.74 -6.32
N VAL A 9 -37.06 1.49 -6.76
CA VAL A 9 -36.67 0.33 -5.97
C VAL A 9 -35.17 0.45 -5.66
N ILE A 10 -34.84 0.87 -4.45
CA ILE A 10 -33.46 0.94 -3.97
C ILE A 10 -32.94 -0.50 -3.85
N THR A 11 -32.25 -0.96 -4.88
CA THR A 11 -31.57 -2.25 -4.87
C THR A 11 -30.38 -2.16 -3.91
N PRO A 12 -30.31 -2.98 -2.84
CA PRO A 12 -29.16 -2.99 -1.95
C PRO A 12 -27.88 -3.25 -2.74
N GLY A 13 -26.90 -2.35 -2.62
CA GLY A 13 -25.61 -2.50 -3.28
C GLY A 13 -24.86 -3.76 -2.79
N ARG A 14 -23.96 -4.29 -3.63
CA ARG A 14 -23.08 -5.41 -3.26
C ARG A 14 -22.33 -5.06 -1.96
N PRO A 15 -22.33 -5.93 -0.93
CA PRO A 15 -21.58 -5.66 0.29
C PRO A 15 -20.08 -5.60 -0.03
N ILE A 16 -19.46 -4.46 0.29
CA ILE A 16 -18.01 -4.25 0.13
C ILE A 16 -17.34 -4.61 1.47
N ARG A 17 -16.53 -5.67 1.47
CA ARG A 17 -15.69 -6.00 2.62
C ARG A 17 -14.35 -5.29 2.45
N LEU A 18 -14.09 -4.28 3.29
CA LEU A 18 -12.79 -3.63 3.35
C LEU A 18 -11.82 -4.54 4.09
N GLU A 19 -10.80 -5.04 3.39
CA GLU A 19 -9.72 -5.75 4.06
C GLU A 19 -8.76 -4.73 4.70
N PRO A 20 -8.39 -4.92 5.98
CA PRO A 20 -7.40 -4.07 6.62
C PRO A 20 -6.07 -4.09 5.85
N THR A 21 -5.42 -2.94 5.72
CA THR A 21 -4.08 -2.85 5.10
C THR A 21 -3.09 -3.71 5.87
N ALA A 22 -2.23 -4.44 5.14
CA ALA A 22 -1.34 -5.43 5.73
C ALA A 22 -0.43 -4.83 6.84
N PRO A 23 -0.19 -5.56 7.95
CA PRO A 23 0.64 -5.08 9.06
C PRO A 23 2.07 -4.80 8.58
N GLY A 24 2.51 -3.53 8.67
CA GLY A 24 3.85 -3.10 8.21
C GLY A 24 3.83 -2.21 6.98
N PHE A 25 2.75 -2.21 6.19
CA PHE A 25 2.63 -1.36 4.99
C PHE A 25 2.81 0.13 5.29
N TRP A 26 2.07 0.66 6.27
CA TRP A 26 2.17 2.06 6.69
C TRP A 26 3.55 2.43 7.21
N MET A 27 4.19 1.51 7.94
CA MET A 27 5.51 1.73 8.50
C MET A 27 6.57 1.78 7.39
N THR A 28 6.43 0.96 6.35
CA THR A 28 7.27 1.02 5.15
C THR A 28 7.10 2.33 4.41
N ILE A 29 5.86 2.73 4.12
CA ILE A 29 5.57 3.97 3.38
C ILE A 29 6.09 5.19 4.13
N LEU A 30 5.77 5.30 5.42
CA LEU A 30 6.22 6.42 6.24
C LEU A 30 7.74 6.42 6.40
N GLY A 31 8.36 5.25 6.58
CA GLY A 31 9.81 5.12 6.65
C GLY A 31 10.50 5.61 5.37
N VAL A 32 10.01 5.18 4.20
CA VAL A 32 10.53 5.63 2.88
C VAL A 32 10.33 7.12 2.69
N ALA A 33 9.15 7.64 3.04
CA ALA A 33 8.86 9.07 2.94
C ALA A 33 9.82 9.89 3.83
N ILE A 34 10.04 9.48 5.07
CA ILE A 34 10.98 10.15 5.99
C ILE A 34 12.41 10.04 5.46
N ALA A 35 12.82 8.86 4.98
CA ALA A 35 14.16 8.63 4.44
C ALA A 35 14.49 9.55 3.26
N ALA A 36 13.51 9.80 2.39
CA ALA A 36 13.68 10.67 1.23
C ALA A 36 13.55 12.16 1.58
N LEU A 37 12.55 12.53 2.39
CA LEU A 37 12.23 13.93 2.66
C LEU A 37 13.13 14.56 3.71
N ALA A 38 13.57 13.83 4.73
CA ALA A 38 14.34 14.41 5.83
C ALA A 38 15.70 15.01 5.38
N PRO A 39 16.50 14.36 4.51
CA PRO A 39 17.73 14.96 4.00
C PRO A 39 17.46 16.22 3.15
N LEU A 40 16.41 16.20 2.33
CA LEU A 40 16.02 17.34 1.49
C LEU A 40 15.57 18.53 2.33
N LEU A 41 14.75 18.29 3.37
CA LEU A 41 14.32 19.32 4.30
C LEU A 41 15.49 19.84 5.13
N GLY A 42 16.37 18.97 5.62
CA GLY A 42 17.58 19.37 6.34
C GLY A 42 18.50 20.25 5.50
N PHE A 43 18.74 19.86 4.24
CA PHE A 43 19.48 20.68 3.28
C PHE A 43 18.80 22.03 3.02
N LEU A 44 17.49 22.02 2.76
CA LEU A 44 16.72 23.24 2.49
C LEU A 44 16.77 24.20 3.69
N THR A 45 16.49 23.71 4.89
CA THR A 45 16.57 24.49 6.12
C THR A 45 17.98 25.05 6.32
N GLY A 46 19.02 24.22 6.17
CA GLY A 46 20.42 24.66 6.29
C GLY A 46 20.79 25.73 5.26
N SER A 47 20.25 25.66 4.05
CA SER A 47 20.47 26.67 3.00
C SER A 47 19.71 27.98 3.26
N SER A 48 18.52 27.91 3.86
CA SER A 48 17.69 29.09 4.15
C SER A 48 18.25 29.97 5.26
N PHE A 49 19.08 29.44 6.15
CA PHE A 49 19.68 30.20 7.25
C PHE A 49 20.79 31.17 6.80
N GLY A 50 21.24 31.10 5.54
CA GLY A 50 22.28 31.99 5.01
C GLY A 50 23.67 31.72 5.59
N ARG A 51 24.69 32.38 5.04
CA ARG A 51 26.07 32.28 5.55
C ARG A 51 26.21 33.21 6.77
N PRO A 52 26.64 32.72 7.94
CA PRO A 52 26.81 33.59 9.10
C PRO A 52 27.93 34.60 8.85
N ASP A 53 27.69 35.86 9.22
CA ASP A 53 28.72 36.89 9.25
C ASP A 53 29.64 36.66 10.46
N GLY A 54 30.64 35.78 10.31
CA GLY A 54 31.59 35.43 11.35
C GLY A 54 32.39 34.17 11.05
N ASP A 55 33.43 33.91 11.86
CA ASP A 55 34.28 32.71 11.74
C ASP A 55 33.61 31.53 12.45
N VAL A 56 32.54 31.01 11.84
CA VAL A 56 31.90 29.77 12.28
C VAL A 56 32.70 28.57 11.79
N ALA A 57 33.09 27.70 12.72
CA ALA A 57 33.84 26.48 12.41
C ALA A 57 33.11 25.50 11.48
N VAL A 58 31.77 25.59 11.39
CA VAL A 58 30.94 24.69 10.59
C VAL A 58 29.78 25.44 9.95
N ASP A 59 29.61 25.29 8.64
CA ASP A 59 28.52 25.95 7.90
C ASP A 59 27.13 25.43 8.34
N PRO A 60 26.12 26.31 8.46
CA PRO A 60 24.73 25.91 8.79
C PRO A 60 24.14 24.88 7.83
N LEU A 61 24.57 24.91 6.57
CA LEU A 61 24.20 23.93 5.55
C LEU A 61 24.61 22.51 5.94
N TYR A 62 25.83 22.35 6.46
CA TYR A 62 26.35 21.06 6.92
C TYR A 62 25.52 20.53 8.08
N TRP A 63 25.21 21.38 9.06
CA TRP A 63 24.39 21.01 10.21
C TRP A 63 22.98 20.60 9.81
N GLY A 64 22.33 21.37 8.92
CA GLY A 64 21.00 21.05 8.41
C GLY A 64 20.98 19.71 7.67
N LEU A 65 21.92 19.50 6.75
CA LEU A 65 22.04 18.25 6.01
C LEU A 65 22.34 17.07 6.94
N PHE A 66 23.26 17.23 7.88
CA PHE A 66 23.64 16.20 8.83
C PHE A 66 22.45 15.74 9.67
N ALA A 67 21.71 16.68 10.25
CA ALA A 67 20.48 16.38 10.99
C ALA A 67 19.45 15.67 10.10
N GLY A 68 19.24 16.16 8.87
CA GLY A 68 18.34 15.54 7.89
C GLY A 68 18.72 14.11 7.53
N VAL A 69 20.02 13.82 7.36
CA VAL A 69 20.54 12.47 7.08
C VAL A 69 20.35 11.53 8.27
N LEU A 70 20.58 11.99 9.50
CA LEU A 70 20.34 11.17 10.69
C LEU A 70 18.87 10.78 10.84
N ILE A 71 17.96 11.73 10.63
CA ILE A 71 16.51 11.46 10.64
C ILE A 71 16.14 10.55 9.47
N GLY A 72 16.71 10.77 8.28
CA GLY A 72 16.50 9.94 7.11
C GLY A 72 16.94 8.49 7.34
N ALA A 73 18.09 8.29 7.98
CA ALA A 73 18.59 6.96 8.36
C ALA A 73 17.63 6.23 9.30
N LEU A 74 17.02 6.93 10.28
CA LEU A 74 15.96 6.36 11.10
C LEU A 74 14.73 5.97 10.26
N GLY A 75 14.37 6.78 9.27
CA GLY A 75 13.35 6.46 8.28
C GLY A 75 13.64 5.15 7.53
N VAL A 76 14.89 4.94 7.10
CA VAL A 76 15.33 3.69 6.46
C VAL A 76 15.15 2.49 7.40
N LEU A 77 15.53 2.62 8.68
CA LEU A 77 15.33 1.56 9.68
C LEU A 77 13.84 1.20 9.85
N LEU A 78 12.97 2.20 9.90
CA LEU A 78 11.52 2.00 9.95
C LEU A 78 11.02 1.32 8.68
N ALA A 79 11.53 1.73 7.51
CA ALA A 79 11.15 1.13 6.23
C ALA A 79 11.52 -0.35 6.16
N ILE A 80 12.72 -0.70 6.60
CA ILE A 80 13.19 -2.08 6.66
C ILE A 80 12.35 -2.91 7.63
N MET A 81 12.12 -2.42 8.86
CA MET A 81 11.28 -3.15 9.82
C MET A 81 9.84 -3.32 9.30
N GLY A 82 9.27 -2.30 8.64
CA GLY A 82 7.95 -2.36 8.02
C GLY A 82 7.89 -3.41 6.92
N GLY A 83 8.91 -3.42 6.06
CA GLY A 83 9.06 -4.39 4.97
C GLY A 83 9.23 -5.82 5.48
N VAL A 84 10.06 -6.04 6.51
CA VAL A 84 10.23 -7.36 7.12
C VAL A 84 8.93 -7.83 7.77
N ARG A 85 8.20 -6.93 8.45
CA ARG A 85 6.91 -7.24 9.07
C ARG A 85 5.86 -7.62 8.02
N LEU A 86 5.83 -6.89 6.90
CA LEU A 86 4.96 -7.18 5.76
C LEU A 86 5.30 -8.53 5.13
N TRP A 87 6.58 -8.77 4.83
CA TRP A 87 7.08 -10.00 4.23
C TRP A 87 6.70 -11.23 5.08
N ARG A 88 6.88 -11.14 6.41
CA ARG A 88 6.49 -12.20 7.35
C ARG A 88 4.99 -12.48 7.38
N HIS A 89 4.14 -11.50 7.06
CA HIS A 89 2.69 -11.72 7.01
C HIS A 89 2.28 -12.43 5.72
N THR A 90 2.85 -12.04 4.57
CA THR A 90 2.51 -12.61 3.26
C THR A 90 2.98 -14.06 3.08
N HIS A 91 4.06 -14.48 3.74
CA HIS A 91 4.62 -15.84 3.58
C HIS A 91 4.00 -16.89 4.51
N ARG A 92 2.93 -16.56 5.24
CA ARG A 92 2.24 -17.47 6.18
C ARG A 92 0.98 -18.14 5.61
N GLU A 93 0.64 -17.90 4.35
CA GLU A 93 -0.39 -18.67 3.67
C GLU A 93 0.24 -19.69 2.72
N PRO A 94 0.64 -20.89 3.21
CA PRO A 94 0.63 -22.05 2.34
C PRO A 94 -0.82 -22.21 1.89
N VAL A 95 -1.12 -21.99 0.61
CA VAL A 95 -2.43 -22.30 0.01
C VAL A 95 -2.69 -23.80 0.22
N PRO A 96 -3.51 -24.22 1.20
CA PRO A 96 -3.81 -25.62 1.42
C PRO A 96 -5.03 -25.90 0.54
N GLY A 97 -4.81 -26.39 -0.68
CA GLY A 97 -5.95 -26.80 -1.50
C GLY A 97 -5.88 -26.61 -3.01
N VAL A 98 -4.71 -26.49 -3.63
CA VAL A 98 -4.62 -26.83 -5.08
C VAL A 98 -4.55 -28.36 -5.24
N GLY A 99 -5.48 -29.05 -4.57
CA GLY A 99 -5.95 -30.37 -4.95
C GLY A 99 -7.09 -30.13 -5.92
N ARG A 100 -7.04 -30.79 -7.07
CA ARG A 100 -8.04 -30.71 -8.12
C ARG A 100 -9.39 -31.23 -7.57
N GLU A 101 -10.23 -30.36 -7.00
CA GLU A 101 -11.63 -30.72 -6.81
C GLU A 101 -12.39 -30.33 -8.09
N PRO A 102 -12.91 -31.31 -8.86
CA PRO A 102 -13.83 -31.02 -9.94
C PRO A 102 -15.07 -30.36 -9.35
N VAL A 103 -15.39 -29.17 -9.83
CA VAL A 103 -16.64 -28.46 -9.52
C VAL A 103 -17.81 -29.42 -9.81
N PRO A 104 -18.67 -29.74 -8.83
CA PRO A 104 -19.88 -30.52 -9.09
C PRO A 104 -20.76 -29.71 -10.03
N VAL A 105 -20.86 -30.15 -11.28
CA VAL A 105 -21.82 -29.62 -12.24
C VAL A 105 -23.18 -30.15 -11.82
N ASP A 106 -23.93 -29.35 -11.03
CA ASP A 106 -25.33 -29.61 -10.69
C ASP A 106 -26.24 -29.29 -11.88
N GLY A 107 -26.09 -30.12 -12.90
CA GLY A 107 -26.87 -30.13 -14.11
C GLY A 107 -26.54 -31.45 -14.77
N GLY A 108 -27.54 -32.32 -14.92
CA GLY A 108 -27.38 -33.68 -15.43
C GLY A 108 -26.61 -33.74 -16.76
N PRO A 109 -26.28 -34.96 -17.24
CA PRO A 109 -25.44 -35.12 -18.42
C PRO A 109 -25.93 -34.24 -19.56
N VAL A 110 -25.10 -33.26 -19.95
CA VAL A 110 -25.34 -32.42 -21.12
C VAL A 110 -25.33 -33.38 -22.31
N PRO A 111 -26.45 -33.53 -23.05
CA PRO A 111 -26.46 -34.33 -24.25
C PRO A 111 -25.45 -33.70 -25.20
N ILE A 112 -24.45 -34.48 -25.60
CA ILE A 112 -23.62 -34.10 -26.73
C ILE A 112 -24.56 -34.19 -27.93
N ASP A 113 -24.84 -33.05 -28.55
CA ASP A 113 -25.46 -32.98 -29.85
C ASP A 113 -24.39 -33.39 -30.86
N ASP A 114 -24.26 -34.70 -31.12
CA ASP A 114 -23.60 -35.22 -32.31
C ASP A 114 -24.46 -34.84 -33.52
N GLY A 115 -24.32 -33.57 -33.91
CA GLY A 115 -24.96 -32.98 -35.06
C GLY A 115 -24.88 -33.94 -36.23
N GLY A 116 -26.05 -34.50 -36.56
CA GLY A 116 -26.20 -35.44 -37.65
C GLY A 116 -25.72 -34.79 -38.94
N ALA A 117 -24.79 -35.47 -39.60
CA ALA A 117 -24.61 -35.37 -41.03
C ALA A 117 -24.77 -36.80 -41.58
N SER A 118 -25.97 -37.01 -42.12
CA SER A 118 -26.38 -37.93 -43.18
C SER A 118 -25.26 -38.56 -44.02
#